data_AF-A0A929C4K9-F1
#
_entry.id   AF-A0A929C4K9-F1
#
_cell.length_a   1.000
_cell.length_b   1.000
_cell.length_c   1.000
_cell.angle_alpha   90.00
_cell.angle_beta   90.00
_cell.angle_gamma   90.00
#
_symmetry.space_group_name_H-M   'P 1'
#
loop_
_entity.id
_entity.type
_entity.pdbx_description
1 polymer ?
#
loop_
_entity_poly.entity_id
_entity_poly.type
_entity_poly.pdbx_seq_one_letter_code
_entity_poly.pdbx_strand_id
1 'polypeptide(L)'
;MLLVKLIVIIFLILCFATKTLLSQIPVRTFENEINDKIENIAENTEQDLDYSDLIENLNFFYNNPLNLNTANTNELYKLKLLNDNQINNLIDYINKYGPLVSIYELLSIDGFNSETINKILSFVSISKTKSRQKYSFKNIFKYGKNQLFIRYKQIIEKQTGYLPIQDSVLINNLNSRYLGCPQQIYTRYGFNYLNKIRFGFTAEKDAGEVLFTNNVNDSIKKILGNKLQNGFDFYSGFVYVKDIGFLKTLNIGDYHLEFGQGLTMWSSLAFGKSSDVINIKRYPYGLKPNTSTNENKFLRGIATTIAINRFELTAFYSFKKVDANILETDSISNEVLFISSLQETGYHRTVNELLDKNTVKETVFGGHLSFCNKMLKIGATAFKTMLGSELSSMIYPYNKFYFRGNENLNFGFDYNFLIKNINFFGEISRSENRGMAYLSGALFSLNQRISLSIIFRDYQKNYQNLFSNAFSENSKNLNEKGLYLGFTALLTSKLILSAYCDKFKFPWLKYRTNAPSQGSEYLAQLDVNLLENTQMYFRFREKNKQINNTDETNYINFIENTKKQNFRYQVNYSISPSFILKNRIEYTSYKTGN
;
A
#
# COMPACT_ATOMS: atom_id res chain seq x y z
N MET A 1 -6.00 29.80 -28.79
CA MET A 1 -7.06 28.96 -29.40
C MET A 1 -6.58 28.18 -30.64
N LEU A 2 -5.76 28.77 -31.53
CA LEU A 2 -5.18 28.09 -32.69
C LEU A 2 -4.24 26.93 -32.35
N LEU A 3 -3.41 27.07 -31.30
CA LEU A 3 -2.47 26.02 -30.87
C LEU A 3 -3.19 24.74 -30.40
N VAL A 4 -4.32 24.89 -29.71
CA VAL A 4 -5.13 23.78 -29.19
C VAL A 4 -5.81 23.04 -30.35
N LYS A 5 -6.34 23.77 -31.34
CA LYS A 5 -6.89 23.15 -32.56
C LYS A 5 -5.82 22.40 -33.35
N LEU A 6 -4.59 22.95 -33.44
CA LEU A 6 -3.48 22.30 -34.13
C LEU A 6 -3.06 20.99 -33.44
N ILE A 7 -2.99 20.97 -32.11
CA ILE A 7 -2.66 19.77 -31.32
C ILE A 7 -3.74 18.68 -31.48
N VAL A 8 -5.02 19.06 -31.47
CA VAL A 8 -6.14 18.12 -31.68
C VAL A 8 -6.13 17.52 -33.08
N ILE A 9 -5.80 18.32 -34.10
CA ILE A 9 -5.69 17.86 -35.49
C ILE A 9 -4.48 16.93 -35.66
N ILE A 10 -3.32 17.26 -35.07
CA ILE A 10 -2.13 16.40 -35.08
C ILE A 10 -2.42 15.07 -34.37
N PHE A 11 -3.13 15.10 -33.25
CA PHE A 11 -3.54 13.90 -32.51
C PHE A 11 -4.49 13.01 -33.32
N LEU A 12 -5.47 13.61 -34.00
CA LEU A 12 -6.37 12.90 -34.92
C LEU A 12 -5.60 12.27 -36.10
N ILE A 13 -4.65 12.99 -36.69
CA ILE A 13 -3.83 12.47 -37.80
C ILE A 13 -2.93 11.31 -37.34
N LEU A 14 -2.36 11.38 -36.13
CA LEU A 14 -1.59 10.28 -35.53
C LEU A 14 -2.44 9.04 -35.23
N CYS A 15 -3.70 9.22 -34.83
CA CYS A 15 -4.65 8.12 -34.61
C CYS A 15 -5.08 7.41 -35.91
N PHE A 16 -5.10 8.12 -37.05
CA PHE A 16 -5.47 7.53 -38.35
C PHE A 16 -4.28 6.94 -39.14
N ALA A 17 -3.03 7.25 -38.77
CA ALA A 17 -1.84 6.81 -39.50
C ALA A 17 -1.32 5.40 -39.12
N THR A 18 -1.83 4.76 -38.08
CA THR A 18 -1.35 3.43 -37.66
C THR A 18 -2.17 2.29 -38.28
N LYS A 19 -1.90 1.95 -39.55
CA LYS A 19 -2.43 0.74 -40.22
C LYS A 19 -1.69 -0.56 -39.88
N THR A 20 -1.10 -0.64 -38.69
CA THR A 20 -0.55 -1.89 -38.15
C THR A 20 -1.11 -2.10 -36.75
N LEU A 21 -2.36 -2.57 -36.69
CA LEU A 21 -2.90 -3.18 -35.49
C LEU A 21 -2.17 -4.52 -35.29
N LEU A 22 -1.01 -4.45 -34.64
CA LEU A 22 -0.45 -5.63 -33.99
C LEU A 22 -1.40 -6.00 -32.86
N SER A 23 -1.92 -7.22 -32.93
CA SER A 23 -2.68 -7.85 -31.87
C SER A 23 -2.01 -7.60 -30.52
N GLN A 24 -2.73 -6.96 -29.60
CA GLN A 24 -2.31 -6.88 -28.21
C GLN A 24 -2.42 -8.28 -27.61
N ILE A 25 -1.31 -8.81 -27.11
CA ILE A 25 -1.33 -9.96 -26.20
C ILE A 25 -2.35 -9.63 -25.11
N PRO A 26 -3.34 -10.50 -24.81
CA PRO A 26 -4.41 -10.15 -23.89
C PRO A 26 -3.85 -9.93 -22.48
N VAL A 27 -3.65 -8.66 -22.10
CA VAL A 27 -3.18 -8.20 -20.77
C VAL A 27 -4.25 -8.36 -19.66
N ARG A 28 -5.38 -9.02 -19.97
CA ARG A 28 -6.68 -8.73 -19.36
C ARG A 28 -7.02 -9.53 -18.08
N THR A 29 -6.32 -10.62 -17.79
CA THR A 29 -6.64 -11.47 -16.62
C THR A 29 -6.11 -10.89 -15.31
N PHE A 30 -4.93 -10.28 -15.34
CA PHE A 30 -4.24 -9.82 -14.14
C PHE A 30 -4.80 -8.52 -13.54
N GLU A 31 -5.24 -7.57 -14.38
CA GLU A 31 -5.86 -6.33 -13.90
C GLU A 31 -7.08 -6.61 -13.01
N ASN A 32 -7.81 -7.69 -13.28
CA ASN A 32 -9.01 -8.06 -12.52
C ASN A 32 -8.68 -8.46 -11.09
N GLU A 33 -7.66 -9.29 -10.88
CA GLU A 33 -7.29 -9.73 -9.53
C GLU A 33 -6.74 -8.58 -8.68
N ILE A 34 -6.00 -7.66 -9.30
CA ILE A 34 -5.55 -6.45 -8.61
C ILE A 34 -6.75 -5.58 -8.25
N ASN A 35 -7.66 -5.34 -9.19
CA ASN A 35 -8.83 -4.51 -8.95
C ASN A 35 -9.70 -5.09 -7.83
N ASP A 36 -9.90 -6.42 -7.81
CA ASP A 36 -10.64 -7.08 -6.73
C ASP A 36 -9.91 -6.96 -5.38
N LYS A 37 -8.57 -7.00 -5.35
CA LYS A 37 -7.78 -6.74 -4.13
C LYS A 37 -7.90 -5.29 -3.68
N ILE A 38 -7.79 -4.32 -4.60
CA ILE A 38 -7.94 -2.89 -4.34
C ILE A 38 -9.35 -2.59 -3.80
N GLU A 39 -10.38 -3.16 -4.42
CA GLU A 39 -11.78 -3.01 -4.02
C GLU A 39 -12.00 -3.57 -2.60
N ASN A 40 -11.47 -4.76 -2.30
CA ASN A 40 -11.55 -5.32 -0.95
C ASN A 40 -10.88 -4.43 0.12
N ILE A 41 -9.79 -3.73 -0.21
CA ILE A 41 -9.16 -2.77 0.71
C ILE A 41 -10.06 -1.56 0.87
N ALA A 42 -10.51 -0.96 -0.24
CA ALA A 42 -11.37 0.21 -0.23
C ALA A 42 -12.69 -0.03 0.54
N GLU A 43 -13.24 -1.25 0.50
CA GLU A 43 -14.40 -1.64 1.29
C GLU A 43 -14.12 -1.74 2.80
N ASN A 44 -12.88 -2.06 3.17
CA ASN A 44 -12.46 -2.31 4.55
C ASN A 44 -11.82 -1.08 5.23
N THR A 45 -11.42 -0.08 4.46
CA THR A 45 -10.79 1.14 4.97
C THR A 45 -11.62 2.37 4.64
N GLU A 46 -11.89 3.21 5.64
CA GLU A 46 -12.55 4.52 5.45
C GLU A 46 -11.58 5.58 4.89
N GLN A 47 -10.29 5.26 4.76
CA GLN A 47 -9.26 6.16 4.21
C GLN A 47 -9.14 5.97 2.70
N ASP A 48 -9.04 7.08 1.97
CA ASP A 48 -8.60 7.07 0.58
C ASP A 48 -7.12 6.70 0.53
N LEU A 49 -6.84 5.46 0.10
CA LEU A 49 -5.48 4.94 -0.01
C LEU A 49 -4.96 5.10 -1.44
N ASP A 50 -3.71 5.55 -1.58
CA ASP A 50 -3.01 5.54 -2.86
C ASP A 50 -2.50 4.13 -3.19
N TYR A 51 -3.02 3.57 -4.29
CA TYR A 51 -2.66 2.25 -4.82
C TYR A 51 -1.59 2.30 -5.91
N SER A 52 -1.07 3.48 -6.26
CA SER A 52 -0.09 3.66 -7.34
C SER A 52 1.13 2.76 -7.15
N ASP A 53 1.65 2.72 -5.93
CA ASP A 53 2.80 1.92 -5.53
C ASP A 53 2.63 0.41 -5.84
N LEU A 54 1.42 -0.12 -5.65
CA LEU A 54 1.06 -1.52 -5.95
C LEU A 54 1.07 -1.74 -7.46
N ILE A 55 0.32 -0.94 -8.20
CA ILE A 55 0.13 -1.05 -9.65
C ILE A 55 1.49 -0.93 -10.36
N GLU A 56 2.34 -0.01 -9.89
CA GLU A 56 3.67 0.21 -10.44
C GLU A 56 4.63 -0.95 -10.23
N ASN A 57 4.63 -1.58 -9.05
CA ASN A 57 5.46 -2.76 -8.80
C ASN A 57 5.11 -3.92 -9.74
N LEU A 58 3.83 -4.07 -10.06
CA LEU A 58 3.35 -5.11 -10.95
C LEU A 58 3.64 -4.79 -12.42
N ASN A 59 3.44 -3.54 -12.84
CA ASN A 59 3.88 -3.05 -14.15
C ASN A 59 5.40 -3.19 -14.35
N PHE A 60 6.18 -3.09 -13.28
CA PHE A 60 7.62 -3.32 -13.33
C PHE A 60 7.94 -4.78 -13.67
N PHE A 61 7.30 -5.76 -13.00
CA PHE A 61 7.49 -7.18 -13.30
C PHE A 61 6.92 -7.58 -14.66
N TYR A 62 5.84 -6.95 -15.12
CA TYR A 62 5.31 -7.14 -16.47
C TYR A 62 6.35 -6.75 -17.54
N ASN A 63 6.97 -5.58 -17.38
CA ASN A 63 7.98 -5.08 -18.32
C ASN A 63 9.36 -5.73 -18.14
N ASN A 64 9.61 -6.34 -16.98
CA ASN A 64 10.87 -6.99 -16.61
C ASN A 64 10.59 -8.32 -15.88
N PRO A 65 10.16 -9.37 -16.61
CA PRO A 65 9.74 -10.63 -16.00
C PRO A 65 10.83 -11.29 -15.13
N LEU A 66 10.42 -11.74 -13.95
CA LEU A 66 11.30 -12.37 -12.96
C LEU A 66 11.71 -13.77 -13.43
N ASN A 67 13.00 -14.06 -13.48
CA ASN A 67 13.48 -15.39 -13.88
C ASN A 67 13.36 -16.40 -12.74
N LEU A 68 12.46 -17.39 -12.87
CA LEU A 68 12.16 -18.39 -11.84
C LEU A 68 13.37 -19.26 -11.45
N ASN A 69 14.28 -19.52 -12.39
CA ASN A 69 15.47 -20.35 -12.13
C ASN A 69 16.53 -19.65 -11.29
N THR A 70 16.48 -18.31 -11.20
CA THR A 70 17.46 -17.50 -10.47
C THR A 70 16.83 -16.68 -9.35
N ALA A 71 15.51 -16.63 -9.29
CA ALA A 71 14.78 -15.82 -8.33
C ALA A 71 15.03 -16.33 -6.92
N ASN A 72 15.25 -15.40 -5.99
CA ASN A 72 15.24 -15.75 -4.57
C ASN A 72 13.81 -15.77 -4.01
N THR A 73 13.63 -16.40 -2.84
CA THR A 73 12.35 -16.47 -2.11
C THR A 73 11.71 -15.09 -1.96
N ASN A 74 12.50 -14.09 -1.56
CA ASN A 74 12.03 -12.72 -1.37
C ASN A 74 11.46 -12.12 -2.67
N GLU A 75 12.09 -12.35 -3.83
CA GLU A 75 11.61 -11.87 -5.12
C GLU A 75 10.31 -12.53 -5.56
N LEU A 76 10.15 -13.82 -5.27
CA LEU A 76 8.89 -14.53 -5.54
C LEU A 76 7.76 -13.97 -4.67
N TYR A 77 8.02 -13.66 -3.40
CA TYR A 77 7.04 -12.98 -2.54
C TYR A 77 6.63 -11.60 -3.06
N LYS A 78 7.54 -10.88 -3.74
CA LYS A 78 7.22 -9.56 -4.30
C LYS A 78 6.13 -9.63 -5.37
N LEU A 79 5.96 -10.76 -6.05
CA LEU A 79 4.87 -10.92 -7.02
C LEU A 79 3.49 -10.77 -6.35
N LYS A 80 3.34 -11.12 -5.06
CA LYS A 80 2.04 -11.14 -4.34
C LYS A 80 0.95 -11.99 -5.02
N LEU A 81 1.38 -12.94 -5.86
CA LEU A 81 0.54 -13.86 -6.64
C LEU A 81 0.72 -15.32 -6.25
N LEU A 82 1.78 -15.65 -5.50
CA LEU A 82 2.08 -17.00 -5.05
C LEU A 82 2.01 -17.07 -3.53
N ASN A 83 1.51 -18.19 -3.01
CA ASN A 83 1.53 -18.49 -1.59
C ASN A 83 2.85 -19.17 -1.15
N ASP A 84 3.06 -19.27 0.17
CA ASP A 84 4.25 -19.88 0.76
C ASP A 84 4.53 -21.30 0.25
N ASN A 85 3.51 -22.14 0.14
CA ASN A 85 3.68 -23.52 -0.31
C ASN A 85 4.10 -23.59 -1.77
N GLN A 86 3.48 -22.80 -2.64
CA GLN A 86 3.83 -22.73 -4.06
C GLN A 86 5.29 -22.29 -4.23
N ILE A 87 5.73 -21.27 -3.48
CA ILE A 87 7.12 -20.80 -3.52
C ILE A 87 8.08 -21.89 -3.04
N ASN A 88 7.78 -22.56 -1.93
CA ASN A 88 8.62 -23.63 -1.40
C ASN A 88 8.68 -24.83 -2.34
N ASN A 89 7.53 -25.30 -2.85
CA ASN A 89 7.47 -26.43 -3.79
C ASN A 89 8.21 -26.12 -5.09
N LEU A 90 8.13 -24.89 -5.59
CA LEU A 90 8.91 -24.43 -6.74
C LEU A 90 10.42 -24.53 -6.49
N ILE A 91 10.86 -24.01 -5.34
CA ILE A 91 12.27 -24.03 -4.96
C ILE A 91 12.77 -25.46 -4.76
N ASP A 92 11.98 -26.30 -4.08
CA ASP A 92 12.33 -27.70 -3.85
C ASP A 92 12.38 -28.50 -5.15
N TYR A 93 11.46 -28.25 -6.09
CA TYR A 93 11.50 -28.84 -7.42
C TYR A 93 12.79 -28.47 -8.16
N ILE A 94 13.15 -27.17 -8.19
CA ILE A 94 14.38 -26.69 -8.85
C ILE A 94 15.63 -27.29 -8.19
N ASN A 95 15.65 -27.37 -6.86
CA ASN A 95 16.78 -27.97 -6.13
C ASN A 95 16.93 -29.47 -6.41
N LYS A 96 15.83 -30.19 -6.63
CA LYS A 96 15.82 -31.64 -6.81
C LYS A 96 16.05 -32.06 -8.26
N TYR A 97 15.44 -31.37 -9.22
CA TYR A 97 15.42 -31.76 -10.63
C TYR A 97 16.26 -30.83 -11.54
N GLY A 98 16.74 -29.70 -11.01
CA GLY A 98 17.50 -28.71 -11.77
C GLY A 98 16.64 -27.55 -12.28
N PRO A 99 17.22 -26.63 -13.08
CA PRO A 99 16.50 -25.47 -13.60
C PRO A 99 15.35 -25.89 -14.53
N LEU A 100 14.22 -25.21 -14.42
CA LEU A 100 13.09 -25.35 -15.32
C LEU A 100 13.55 -25.14 -16.76
N VAL A 101 13.18 -26.04 -17.66
CA VAL A 101 13.46 -25.90 -19.10
C VAL A 101 12.26 -25.25 -19.81
N SER A 102 11.05 -25.55 -19.32
CA SER A 102 9.78 -25.05 -19.84
C SER A 102 8.89 -24.49 -18.73
N ILE A 103 8.09 -23.46 -19.04
CA ILE A 103 7.11 -22.89 -18.10
C ILE A 103 6.02 -23.91 -17.73
N TYR A 104 5.77 -24.87 -18.61
CA TYR A 104 4.77 -25.90 -18.40
C TYR A 104 5.21 -26.96 -17.38
N GLU A 105 6.48 -27.03 -17.00
CA GLU A 105 6.94 -27.87 -15.88
C GLU A 105 6.33 -27.43 -14.54
N LEU A 106 5.87 -26.18 -14.44
CA LEU A 106 5.12 -25.71 -13.27
C LEU A 106 3.90 -26.60 -13.00
N LEU A 107 3.24 -27.18 -14.02
CA LEU A 107 2.11 -28.10 -13.82
C LEU A 107 2.50 -29.39 -13.07
N SER A 108 3.79 -29.74 -13.05
CA SER A 108 4.31 -30.89 -12.30
C SER A 108 4.66 -30.55 -10.85
N ILE A 109 4.50 -29.29 -10.45
CA ILE A 109 4.81 -28.82 -9.10
C ILE A 109 3.52 -28.74 -8.30
N ASP A 110 3.50 -29.41 -7.15
CA ASP A 110 2.36 -29.38 -6.23
C ASP A 110 1.95 -27.93 -5.90
N GLY A 111 0.66 -27.63 -6.04
CA GLY A 111 0.10 -26.31 -5.78
C GLY A 111 0.04 -25.37 -6.99
N PHE A 112 0.60 -25.75 -8.15
CA PHE A 112 0.45 -25.02 -9.41
C PHE A 112 -0.61 -25.68 -10.29
N ASN A 113 -1.63 -24.92 -10.67
CA ASN A 113 -2.64 -25.31 -11.63
C ASN A 113 -2.66 -24.32 -12.81
N SER A 114 -3.38 -24.64 -13.89
CA SER A 114 -3.47 -23.79 -15.09
C SER A 114 -3.89 -22.36 -14.75
N GLU A 115 -4.77 -22.18 -13.77
CA GLU A 115 -5.20 -20.86 -13.31
C GLU A 115 -4.05 -20.06 -12.68
N THR A 116 -3.31 -20.67 -11.74
CA THR A 116 -2.15 -20.06 -11.07
C THR A 116 -1.06 -19.72 -12.08
N ILE A 117 -0.78 -20.63 -13.03
CA ILE A 117 0.24 -20.41 -14.06
C ILE A 117 -0.17 -19.23 -14.94
N ASN A 118 -1.42 -19.16 -15.39
CA ASN A 118 -1.92 -18.03 -16.18
C ASN A 118 -1.84 -16.69 -15.42
N LYS A 119 -1.96 -16.69 -14.08
CA LYS A 119 -1.77 -15.48 -13.25
C LYS A 119 -0.34 -14.99 -13.27
N ILE A 120 0.64 -15.89 -13.19
CA ILE A 120 2.05 -15.50 -13.07
C ILE A 120 2.78 -15.37 -14.41
N LEU A 121 2.26 -15.95 -15.49
CA LEU A 121 2.95 -16.08 -16.79
C LEU A 121 3.44 -14.74 -17.35
N SER A 122 2.67 -13.67 -17.16
CA SER A 122 3.03 -12.32 -17.61
C SER A 122 4.14 -11.65 -16.79
N PHE A 123 4.51 -12.19 -15.63
CA PHE A 123 5.46 -11.59 -14.67
C PHE A 123 6.74 -12.40 -14.50
N VAL A 124 6.82 -13.59 -15.12
CA VAL A 124 7.91 -14.53 -14.89
C VAL A 124 8.54 -14.99 -16.21
N SER A 125 9.79 -15.44 -16.15
CA SER A 125 10.51 -16.01 -17.29
C SER A 125 11.38 -17.19 -16.86
N ILE A 126 11.83 -17.97 -17.84
CA ILE A 126 12.71 -19.14 -17.65
C ILE A 126 13.97 -19.01 -18.52
N SER A 127 14.30 -17.77 -18.91
CA SER A 127 15.41 -17.50 -19.84
C SER A 127 16.73 -18.11 -19.35
N LYS A 128 17.51 -18.70 -20.26
CA LYS A 128 18.86 -19.23 -19.94
C LYS A 128 19.72 -18.09 -19.37
N THR A 129 20.37 -18.36 -18.25
CA THR A 129 21.22 -17.43 -17.52
C THR A 129 22.24 -16.79 -18.46
N LYS A 130 22.04 -15.52 -18.84
CA LYS A 130 23.10 -14.76 -19.51
C LYS A 130 24.20 -14.53 -18.48
N SER A 131 25.45 -14.80 -18.87
CA SER A 131 26.62 -14.62 -18.01
C SER A 131 26.68 -13.20 -17.46
N ARG A 132 27.26 -13.06 -16.24
CA ARG A 132 27.51 -11.76 -15.59
C ARG A 132 28.28 -10.84 -16.55
N GLN A 133 27.58 -9.96 -17.26
CA GLN A 133 28.22 -8.92 -18.04
C GLN A 133 29.00 -8.02 -17.08
N LYS A 134 30.27 -7.73 -17.42
CA LYS A 134 31.08 -6.77 -16.66
C LYS A 134 30.38 -5.41 -16.69
N TYR A 135 30.21 -4.80 -15.51
CA TYR A 135 29.61 -3.47 -15.38
C TYR A 135 30.54 -2.44 -16.02
N SER A 136 30.04 -1.74 -17.02
CA SER A 136 30.66 -0.55 -17.58
C SER A 136 29.60 0.53 -17.61
N PHE A 137 29.94 1.75 -17.16
CA PHE A 137 29.04 2.90 -17.23
C PHE A 137 28.48 3.12 -18.64
N LYS A 138 29.29 2.82 -19.67
CA LYS A 138 28.87 2.88 -21.07
C LYS A 138 27.76 1.87 -21.39
N ASN A 139 27.80 0.68 -20.81
CA ASN A 139 26.77 -0.34 -20.99
C ASN A 139 25.49 -0.01 -20.20
N ILE A 140 25.62 0.62 -19.04
CA ILE A 140 24.46 1.03 -18.22
C ILE A 140 23.59 2.00 -19.02
N PHE A 141 24.16 3.09 -19.53
CA PHE A 141 23.39 4.06 -20.32
C PHE A 141 22.97 3.55 -21.70
N LYS A 142 23.76 2.67 -22.33
CA LYS A 142 23.43 2.12 -23.67
C LYS A 142 22.31 1.07 -23.65
N TYR A 143 22.27 0.22 -22.63
CA TYR A 143 21.31 -0.89 -22.54
C TYR A 143 20.25 -0.69 -21.45
N GLY A 144 20.28 0.45 -20.75
CA GLY A 144 19.25 0.82 -19.80
C GLY A 144 17.93 1.14 -20.49
N LYS A 145 16.83 0.69 -19.90
CA LYS A 145 15.48 0.98 -20.35
C LYS A 145 15.01 2.29 -19.73
N ASN A 146 14.51 3.20 -20.56
CA ASN A 146 13.92 4.47 -20.15
C ASN A 146 12.40 4.39 -20.34
N GLN A 147 11.65 4.89 -19.36
CA GLN A 147 10.19 4.97 -19.41
C GLN A 147 9.76 6.36 -18.97
N LEU A 148 8.99 7.05 -19.82
CA LEU A 148 8.34 8.32 -19.50
C LEU A 148 6.83 8.09 -19.51
N PHE A 149 6.17 8.49 -18.43
CA PHE A 149 4.73 8.42 -18.27
C PHE A 149 4.20 9.82 -17.98
N ILE A 150 3.18 10.23 -18.73
CA ILE A 150 2.51 11.53 -18.55
C ILE A 150 1.01 11.25 -18.54
N ARG A 151 0.32 11.75 -17.52
CA ARG A 151 -1.12 11.64 -17.34
C ARG A 151 -1.71 13.02 -17.12
N TYR A 152 -2.78 13.30 -17.88
CA TYR A 152 -3.60 14.49 -17.75
C TYR A 152 -5.02 14.05 -17.38
N LYS A 153 -5.60 14.64 -16.35
CA LYS A 153 -6.98 14.39 -15.92
C LYS A 153 -7.69 15.69 -15.63
N GLN A 154 -8.94 15.81 -16.08
CA GLN A 154 -9.81 16.95 -15.75
C GLN A 154 -11.27 16.47 -15.74
N ILE A 155 -12.04 16.95 -14.75
CA ILE A 155 -13.49 16.79 -14.74
C ILE A 155 -14.11 17.85 -15.66
N ILE A 156 -14.96 17.43 -16.60
CA ILE A 156 -15.56 18.31 -17.60
C ILE A 156 -16.63 19.20 -16.96
N GLU A 157 -17.37 18.67 -15.98
CA GLU A 157 -18.35 19.43 -15.21
C GLU A 157 -17.68 20.53 -14.38
N LYS A 158 -18.30 21.71 -14.38
CA LYS A 158 -17.80 22.85 -13.63
C LYS A 158 -18.10 22.67 -12.14
N GLN A 159 -17.07 22.38 -11.35
CA GLN A 159 -17.22 22.20 -9.91
C GLN A 159 -17.32 23.55 -9.18
N THR A 160 -18.10 23.58 -8.10
CA THR A 160 -18.37 24.79 -7.30
C THR A 160 -17.10 25.48 -6.81
N GLY A 161 -16.10 24.70 -6.39
CA GLY A 161 -14.80 25.19 -5.88
C GLY A 161 -13.95 25.96 -6.89
N TYR A 162 -14.32 26.04 -8.17
CA TYR A 162 -13.65 26.86 -9.20
C TYR A 162 -14.48 28.06 -9.67
N LEU A 163 -15.67 28.27 -9.09
CA LEU A 163 -16.49 29.43 -9.44
C LEU A 163 -15.81 30.72 -8.94
N PRO A 164 -15.92 31.82 -9.69
CA PRO A 164 -15.39 33.10 -9.24
C PRO A 164 -16.16 33.59 -8.00
N ILE A 165 -15.42 34.04 -6.99
CA ILE A 165 -15.93 34.65 -5.76
C ILE A 165 -15.33 36.06 -5.69
N GLN A 166 -16.09 37.05 -5.19
CA GLN A 166 -15.56 38.40 -4.97
C GLN A 166 -14.45 38.39 -3.91
N ASP A 167 -13.41 39.21 -4.12
CA ASP A 167 -12.23 39.24 -3.26
C ASP A 167 -12.56 39.55 -1.79
N SER A 168 -13.56 40.40 -1.52
CA SER A 168 -14.03 40.71 -0.17
C SER A 168 -14.58 39.49 0.57
N VAL A 169 -15.23 38.57 -0.14
CA VAL A 169 -15.78 37.32 0.44
C VAL A 169 -14.68 36.28 0.63
N LEU A 170 -13.69 36.25 -0.26
CA LEU A 170 -12.56 35.33 -0.19
C LEU A 170 -11.60 35.66 0.98
N ILE A 171 -11.43 36.94 1.32
CA ILE A 171 -10.66 37.33 2.51
C ILE A 171 -11.38 36.91 3.80
N ASN A 172 -12.71 37.01 3.82
CA ASN A 172 -13.52 36.56 4.96
C ASN A 172 -13.62 35.03 5.08
N ASN A 173 -13.46 34.31 3.97
CA ASN A 173 -13.42 32.86 3.94
C ASN A 173 -12.35 32.35 2.96
N LEU A 174 -11.12 32.23 3.48
CA LEU A 174 -9.91 31.90 2.71
C LEU A 174 -9.95 30.52 2.04
N ASN A 175 -10.83 29.61 2.48
CA ASN A 175 -10.95 28.26 1.93
C ASN A 175 -12.18 28.07 1.03
N SER A 176 -12.88 29.17 0.70
CA SER A 176 -14.11 29.12 -0.10
C SER A 176 -13.89 28.68 -1.56
N ARG A 177 -12.63 28.66 -2.04
CA ARG A 177 -12.27 28.35 -3.43
C ARG A 177 -10.89 27.70 -3.51
N TYR A 178 -10.70 26.88 -4.55
CA TYR A 178 -9.37 26.44 -4.97
C TYR A 178 -8.58 27.54 -5.68
N LEU A 179 -7.30 27.67 -5.32
CA LEU A 179 -6.41 28.72 -5.84
C LEU A 179 -5.90 28.39 -7.26
N GLY A 180 -5.81 27.11 -7.58
CA GLY A 180 -5.28 26.60 -8.83
C GLY A 180 -6.32 26.13 -9.84
N CYS A 181 -5.82 25.45 -10.86
CA CYS A 181 -6.62 25.01 -12.00
C CYS A 181 -7.13 23.56 -11.83
N PRO A 182 -8.28 23.19 -12.44
CA PRO A 182 -8.91 21.87 -12.25
C PRO A 182 -8.17 20.70 -12.92
N GLN A 183 -7.12 20.99 -13.68
CA GLN A 183 -6.29 19.97 -14.31
C GLN A 183 -5.39 19.31 -13.27
N GLN A 184 -5.41 17.98 -13.23
CA GLN A 184 -4.40 17.17 -12.56
C GLN A 184 -3.35 16.74 -13.59
N ILE A 185 -2.08 16.90 -13.25
CA ILE A 185 -0.96 16.53 -14.10
C ILE A 185 -0.05 15.62 -13.30
N TYR A 186 0.22 14.44 -13.83
CA TYR A 186 1.13 13.48 -13.21
C TYR A 186 2.18 13.05 -14.23
N THR A 187 3.45 13.19 -13.87
CA THR A 187 4.57 12.80 -14.72
C THR A 187 5.55 11.95 -13.95
N ARG A 188 6.09 10.93 -14.63
CA ARG A 188 7.07 10.03 -14.06
C ARG A 188 8.08 9.63 -15.10
N TYR A 189 9.34 9.70 -14.71
CA TYR A 189 10.45 9.17 -15.48
C TYR A 189 11.14 8.07 -14.68
N GLY A 190 11.39 6.94 -15.33
CA GLY A 190 12.03 5.79 -14.73
C GLY A 190 13.10 5.21 -15.65
N PHE A 191 14.25 4.92 -15.07
CA PHE A 191 15.31 4.18 -15.72
C PHE A 191 15.54 2.86 -15.00
N ASN A 192 15.74 1.79 -15.76
CA ASN A 192 16.06 0.48 -15.22
C ASN A 192 17.16 -0.21 -16.03
N TYR A 193 18.19 -0.68 -15.34
CA TYR A 193 19.24 -1.51 -15.91
C TYR A 193 19.32 -2.83 -15.13
N LEU A 194 18.92 -3.93 -15.80
CA LEU A 194 18.99 -5.31 -15.31
C LEU A 194 18.38 -5.53 -13.91
N ASN A 195 17.39 -4.74 -13.49
CA ASN A 195 16.81 -4.74 -12.12
C ASN A 195 17.86 -4.53 -11.00
N LYS A 196 19.06 -4.03 -11.34
CA LYS A 196 20.17 -3.78 -10.42
C LYS A 196 20.38 -2.30 -10.15
N ILE A 197 20.21 -1.46 -11.18
CA ILE A 197 20.33 -0.01 -11.05
C ILE A 197 19.02 0.58 -11.54
N ARG A 198 18.39 1.38 -10.68
CA ARG A 198 17.17 2.11 -10.99
C ARG A 198 17.34 3.54 -10.55
N PHE A 199 16.87 4.48 -11.34
CA PHE A 199 16.61 5.82 -10.87
C PHE A 199 15.25 6.25 -11.36
N GLY A 200 14.57 7.07 -10.56
CA GLY A 200 13.23 7.50 -10.86
C GLY A 200 13.00 8.91 -10.37
N PHE A 201 12.13 9.61 -11.08
CA PHE A 201 11.63 10.92 -10.73
C PHE A 201 10.13 10.97 -10.99
N THR A 202 9.39 11.48 -10.01
CA THR A 202 7.95 11.62 -10.05
C THR A 202 7.60 13.06 -9.68
N ALA A 203 6.69 13.66 -10.43
CA ALA A 203 6.08 14.93 -10.07
C ALA A 203 4.57 14.86 -10.31
N GLU A 204 3.79 15.36 -9.36
CA GLU A 204 2.34 15.45 -9.45
C GLU A 204 1.92 16.91 -9.21
N LYS A 205 0.78 17.28 -9.79
CA LYS A 205 0.03 18.49 -9.48
C LYS A 205 -1.42 18.06 -9.36
N ASP A 206 -2.00 18.20 -8.19
CA ASP A 206 -3.40 17.84 -7.98
C ASP A 206 -4.37 18.90 -8.50
N ALA A 207 -5.62 18.47 -8.73
CA ALA A 207 -6.66 19.37 -9.20
C ALA A 207 -6.95 20.44 -8.14
N GLY A 208 -6.89 21.71 -8.53
CA GLY A 208 -7.10 22.85 -7.63
C GLY A 208 -5.81 23.47 -7.09
N GLU A 209 -4.66 22.86 -7.36
CA GLU A 209 -3.38 23.38 -6.89
C GLU A 209 -2.71 24.33 -7.87
N VAL A 210 -1.95 25.27 -7.30
CA VAL A 210 -1.29 26.34 -8.02
C VAL A 210 0.00 25.82 -8.65
N LEU A 211 0.06 25.82 -9.99
CA LEU A 211 1.29 25.53 -10.73
C LEU A 211 2.17 26.78 -10.90
N PHE A 212 1.52 27.92 -11.12
CA PHE A 212 2.17 29.20 -11.39
C PHE A 212 1.57 30.29 -10.50
N THR A 213 2.42 30.94 -9.71
CA THR A 213 2.05 31.97 -8.72
C THR A 213 1.38 33.19 -9.35
N ASN A 214 1.63 33.45 -10.63
CA ASN A 214 1.07 34.60 -11.35
C ASN A 214 -0.46 34.63 -11.37
N ASN A 215 -1.10 33.46 -11.23
CA ASN A 215 -2.55 33.32 -11.29
C ASN A 215 -3.24 33.51 -9.93
N VAL A 216 -2.49 33.86 -8.88
CA VAL A 216 -3.00 34.06 -7.52
C VAL A 216 -3.09 35.55 -7.20
N ASN A 217 -4.14 35.97 -6.50
CA ASN A 217 -4.36 37.36 -6.09
C ASN A 217 -3.25 37.86 -5.14
N ASP A 218 -2.86 39.12 -5.26
CA ASP A 218 -1.73 39.68 -4.51
C ASP A 218 -1.96 39.69 -2.99
N SER A 219 -3.20 39.87 -2.54
CA SER A 219 -3.56 39.75 -1.11
C SER A 219 -3.26 38.35 -0.56
N ILE A 220 -3.53 37.30 -1.34
CA ILE A 220 -3.25 35.91 -0.95
C ILE A 220 -1.76 35.62 -1.02
N LYS A 221 -1.06 36.14 -2.05
CA LYS A 221 0.40 36.03 -2.13
C LYS A 221 1.09 36.61 -0.90
N LYS A 222 0.58 37.74 -0.37
CA LYS A 222 1.12 38.35 0.85
C LYS A 222 0.93 37.46 2.08
N ILE A 223 -0.19 36.72 2.17
CA ILE A 223 -0.47 35.78 3.28
C ILE A 223 0.42 34.55 3.17
N LEU A 224 0.51 33.94 1.99
CA LEU A 224 1.23 32.69 1.78
C LEU A 224 2.76 32.87 1.73
N GLY A 225 3.24 34.03 1.27
CA GLY A 225 4.66 34.32 1.14
C GLY A 225 5.41 33.18 0.45
N ASN A 226 6.42 32.62 1.14
CA ASN A 226 7.29 31.56 0.63
C ASN A 226 6.60 30.18 0.49
N LYS A 227 5.38 30.01 1.01
CA LYS A 227 4.59 28.78 0.83
C LYS A 227 4.07 28.65 -0.60
N LEU A 228 3.90 29.77 -1.30
CA LEU A 228 3.49 29.76 -2.69
C LEU A 228 4.72 29.65 -3.59
N GLN A 229 4.85 28.52 -4.29
CA GLN A 229 6.00 28.23 -5.16
C GLN A 229 5.51 27.92 -6.58
N ASN A 230 6.36 28.21 -7.56
CA ASN A 230 6.13 27.79 -8.94
C ASN A 230 6.60 26.34 -9.12
N GLY A 231 5.80 25.53 -9.82
CA GLY A 231 6.13 24.15 -10.10
C GLY A 231 5.04 23.19 -9.64
N PHE A 232 5.39 21.91 -9.66
CA PHE A 232 4.57 20.84 -9.13
C PHE A 232 4.53 20.92 -7.61
N ASP A 233 3.43 20.49 -7.01
CA ASP A 233 3.27 20.52 -5.57
C ASP A 233 4.09 19.39 -4.92
N PHE A 234 4.13 18.23 -5.58
CA PHE A 234 4.87 17.06 -5.16
C PHE A 234 6.04 16.75 -6.09
N TYR A 235 7.18 16.43 -5.46
CA TYR A 235 8.36 15.90 -6.15
C TYR A 235 8.90 14.71 -5.36
N SER A 236 9.15 13.60 -6.05
CA SER A 236 9.80 12.41 -5.49
C SER A 236 10.91 11.93 -6.43
N GLY A 237 12.01 11.45 -5.84
CA GLY A 237 13.14 10.99 -6.62
C GLY A 237 14.01 10.02 -5.86
N PHE A 238 14.57 9.03 -6.57
CA PHE A 238 15.43 8.03 -5.96
C PHE A 238 16.51 7.51 -6.91
N VAL A 239 17.58 6.99 -6.31
CA VAL A 239 18.62 6.18 -6.95
C VAL A 239 18.77 4.90 -6.14
N TYR A 240 18.41 3.78 -6.76
CA TYR A 240 18.40 2.46 -6.16
C TYR A 240 19.40 1.53 -6.83
N VAL A 241 20.21 0.87 -6.01
CA VAL A 241 21.27 -0.05 -6.44
C VAL A 241 21.14 -1.37 -5.68
N LYS A 242 21.30 -2.49 -6.37
CA LYS A 242 21.09 -3.84 -5.83
C LYS A 242 22.16 -4.85 -6.27
N ASP A 243 22.51 -5.74 -5.35
CA ASP A 243 23.39 -6.91 -5.53
C ASP A 243 24.77 -6.58 -6.14
N ILE A 244 25.52 -5.70 -5.45
CA ILE A 244 26.90 -5.31 -5.78
C ILE A 244 27.85 -5.70 -4.62
N GLY A 245 28.49 -6.87 -4.72
CA GLY A 245 29.40 -7.34 -3.68
C GLY A 245 28.66 -7.69 -2.38
N PHE A 246 29.11 -7.15 -1.24
CA PHE A 246 28.45 -7.27 0.06
C PHE A 246 27.21 -6.37 0.21
N LEU A 247 27.06 -5.38 -0.68
CA LEU A 247 25.92 -4.50 -0.72
C LEU A 247 24.74 -5.24 -1.34
N LYS A 248 23.75 -5.58 -0.51
CA LYS A 248 22.50 -6.17 -0.98
C LYS A 248 21.64 -5.10 -1.66
N THR A 249 21.43 -3.97 -0.98
CA THR A 249 20.67 -2.84 -1.53
C THR A 249 21.18 -1.50 -0.99
N LEU A 250 21.11 -0.46 -1.81
CA LEU A 250 21.30 0.94 -1.45
C LEU A 250 20.19 1.75 -2.10
N ASN A 251 19.62 2.69 -1.35
CA ASN A 251 18.73 3.69 -1.88
C ASN A 251 19.10 5.08 -1.37
N ILE A 252 19.13 6.06 -2.26
CA ILE A 252 19.36 7.47 -1.97
C ILE A 252 18.18 8.24 -2.56
N GLY A 253 17.58 9.13 -1.78
CA GLY A 253 16.33 9.83 -2.11
C GLY A 253 15.15 9.19 -1.39
N ASP A 254 14.07 8.91 -2.11
CA ASP A 254 12.80 8.50 -1.53
C ASP A 254 12.62 6.98 -1.52
N TYR A 255 12.24 6.44 -0.36
CA TYR A 255 12.22 5.01 -0.12
C TYR A 255 11.15 4.58 0.90
N HIS A 256 10.88 3.28 0.89
CA HIS A 256 10.07 2.61 1.88
C HIS A 256 10.86 1.49 2.57
N LEU A 257 10.56 1.33 3.84
CA LEU A 257 10.98 0.22 4.69
C LEU A 257 9.76 -0.62 5.08
N GLU A 258 9.93 -1.93 4.96
CA GLU A 258 8.98 -2.95 5.36
C GLU A 258 9.73 -4.03 6.13
N PHE A 259 9.45 -4.18 7.42
CA PHE A 259 10.05 -5.21 8.29
C PHE A 259 8.99 -6.01 9.04
N GLY A 260 9.35 -7.24 9.43
CA GLY A 260 8.47 -8.12 10.21
C GLY A 260 7.08 -8.32 9.62
N GLN A 261 6.06 -8.17 10.47
CA GLN A 261 4.64 -8.15 10.15
C GLN A 261 4.06 -6.72 10.19
N GLY A 262 4.92 -5.72 10.14
CA GLY A 262 4.56 -4.30 10.08
C GLY A 262 4.07 -3.69 11.40
N LEU A 263 4.30 -4.33 12.54
CA LEU A 263 3.99 -3.71 13.83
C LEU A 263 4.99 -2.63 14.19
N THR A 264 6.28 -2.85 13.92
CA THR A 264 7.35 -1.91 14.26
C THR A 264 7.57 -0.92 13.12
N MET A 265 7.87 -1.39 11.91
CA MET A 265 8.21 -0.49 10.81
C MET A 265 7.61 -0.96 9.49
N TRP A 266 6.63 -0.20 9.00
CA TRP A 266 5.97 -0.43 7.72
C TRP A 266 5.46 0.87 7.12
N SER A 267 6.27 1.42 6.22
CA SER A 267 6.03 2.72 5.59
C SER A 267 5.23 2.65 4.28
N SER A 268 4.87 1.47 3.79
CA SER A 268 4.16 1.31 2.51
C SER A 268 2.70 0.92 2.70
N LEU A 269 1.96 0.85 1.59
CA LEU A 269 0.61 0.29 1.58
C LEU A 269 0.63 -1.17 2.08
N ALA A 270 -0.33 -1.50 2.94
CA ALA A 270 -0.53 -2.82 3.46
C ALA A 270 -1.93 -3.33 3.17
N PHE A 271 -2.05 -4.64 2.93
CA PHE A 271 -3.34 -5.29 2.76
C PHE A 271 -3.84 -5.83 4.09
N GLY A 272 -5.13 -5.61 4.36
CA GLY A 272 -5.84 -6.21 5.49
C GLY A 272 -6.59 -7.48 5.07
N LYS A 273 -7.76 -7.68 5.66
CA LYS A 273 -8.66 -8.79 5.35
C LYS A 273 -9.14 -8.74 3.90
N SER A 274 -9.21 -9.90 3.25
CA SER A 274 -9.72 -10.05 1.88
C SER A 274 -10.33 -11.44 1.67
N SER A 275 -10.82 -11.71 0.46
CA SER A 275 -11.26 -13.06 0.06
C SER A 275 -10.10 -14.07 -0.04
N ASP A 276 -8.85 -13.62 -0.09
CA ASP A 276 -7.66 -14.45 -0.01
C ASP A 276 -7.32 -14.74 1.46
N VAL A 277 -8.09 -15.65 2.07
CA VAL A 277 -8.14 -15.88 3.52
C VAL A 277 -6.88 -16.53 4.09
N ILE A 278 -6.02 -17.08 3.24
CA ILE A 278 -4.74 -17.69 3.64
C ILE A 278 -3.61 -16.65 3.59
N ASN A 279 -3.71 -15.64 2.73
CA ASN A 279 -2.67 -14.64 2.51
C ASN A 279 -2.72 -13.49 3.53
N ILE A 280 -2.74 -13.86 4.82
CA ILE A 280 -2.81 -12.93 5.96
C ILE A 280 -1.44 -12.59 6.54
N LYS A 281 -0.42 -13.38 6.20
CA LYS A 281 0.97 -13.13 6.54
C LYS A 281 1.54 -12.03 5.65
N ARG A 282 2.30 -11.12 6.24
CA ARG A 282 3.01 -10.07 5.49
C ARG A 282 4.36 -10.56 5.02
N TYR A 283 4.67 -10.20 3.77
CA TYR A 283 5.96 -10.46 3.14
C TYR A 283 6.70 -9.13 2.96
N PRO A 284 7.61 -8.78 3.88
CA PRO A 284 8.35 -7.52 3.80
C PRO A 284 9.28 -7.49 2.59
N TYR A 285 9.24 -6.41 1.81
CA TYR A 285 10.21 -6.16 0.75
C TYR A 285 11.61 -5.81 1.29
N GLY A 286 11.71 -5.41 2.57
CA GLY A 286 12.88 -4.78 3.16
C GLY A 286 12.97 -3.33 2.71
N LEU A 287 14.08 -2.98 2.06
CA LEU A 287 14.28 -1.68 1.43
C LEU A 287 13.79 -1.67 -0.02
N LYS A 288 12.89 -0.75 -0.36
CA LYS A 288 12.44 -0.51 -1.74
C LYS A 288 12.37 0.99 -2.06
N PRO A 289 12.53 1.40 -3.33
CA PRO A 289 12.31 2.78 -3.72
C PRO A 289 10.83 3.17 -3.68
N ASN A 290 10.55 4.43 -3.36
CA ASN A 290 9.22 5.01 -3.54
C ASN A 290 9.02 5.36 -5.02
N THR A 291 7.95 4.88 -5.62
CA THR A 291 7.56 5.27 -6.98
C THR A 291 6.19 5.98 -7.02
N SER A 292 5.43 5.91 -5.93
CA SER A 292 4.12 6.53 -5.76
C SER A 292 4.16 8.06 -5.65
N THR A 293 2.96 8.64 -5.68
CA THR A 293 2.71 10.05 -5.38
C THR A 293 2.21 10.28 -3.96
N ASN A 294 2.14 9.23 -3.13
CA ASN A 294 1.80 9.37 -1.72
C ASN A 294 2.86 10.21 -1.00
N GLU A 295 2.44 11.36 -0.48
CA GLU A 295 3.34 12.33 0.14
C GLU A 295 3.72 11.98 1.60
N ASN A 296 2.92 11.13 2.24
CA ASN A 296 2.90 11.07 3.70
C ASN A 296 3.73 9.93 4.27
N LYS A 297 3.69 8.75 3.64
CA LYS A 297 4.25 7.54 4.26
C LYS A 297 5.69 7.19 3.87
N PHE A 298 6.22 7.75 2.77
CA PHE A 298 7.61 7.46 2.35
C PHE A 298 8.65 8.15 3.24
N LEU A 299 9.89 7.68 3.17
CA LEU A 299 11.06 8.24 3.84
C LEU A 299 11.99 8.89 2.82
N ARG A 300 12.68 9.98 3.18
CA ARG A 300 13.56 10.74 2.30
C ARG A 300 14.97 10.83 2.89
N GLY A 301 15.95 10.21 2.25
CA GLY A 301 17.33 10.25 2.72
C GLY A 301 18.16 9.11 2.16
N ILE A 302 18.77 8.31 3.03
CA ILE A 302 19.62 7.19 2.63
C ILE A 302 19.28 5.95 3.44
N ALA A 303 19.21 4.81 2.75
CA ALA A 303 19.05 3.52 3.38
C ALA A 303 19.89 2.47 2.66
N THR A 304 20.46 1.54 3.42
CA THR A 304 21.26 0.46 2.86
C THR A 304 21.05 -0.83 3.61
N THR A 305 21.14 -1.94 2.88
CA THR A 305 21.16 -3.29 3.43
C THR A 305 22.46 -3.96 3.02
N ILE A 306 23.22 -4.40 4.02
CA ILE A 306 24.44 -5.17 3.86
C ILE A 306 24.14 -6.62 4.26
N ALA A 307 24.54 -7.57 3.42
CA ALA A 307 24.35 -8.98 3.70
C ALA A 307 25.71 -9.68 3.81
N ILE A 308 25.96 -10.31 4.97
CA ILE A 308 27.16 -11.09 5.25
C ILE A 308 26.72 -12.47 5.73
N ASN A 309 26.98 -13.49 4.93
CA ASN A 309 26.54 -14.86 5.16
C ASN A 309 25.02 -14.96 5.39
N ARG A 310 24.60 -15.29 6.62
CA ARG A 310 23.20 -15.43 7.03
C ARG A 310 22.65 -14.18 7.71
N PHE A 311 23.44 -13.13 7.86
CA PHE A 311 23.03 -11.90 8.52
C PHE A 311 22.78 -10.81 7.50
N GLU A 312 21.66 -10.09 7.67
CA GLU A 312 21.35 -8.90 6.90
C GLU A 312 21.11 -7.74 7.85
N LEU A 313 21.93 -6.69 7.72
CA LEU A 313 21.80 -5.46 8.47
C LEU A 313 21.28 -4.37 7.52
N THR A 314 20.13 -3.80 7.86
CA THR A 314 19.61 -2.60 7.21
C THR A 314 19.80 -1.42 8.15
N ALA A 315 20.39 -0.33 7.65
CA ALA A 315 20.51 0.94 8.35
C ALA A 315 19.90 2.04 7.48
N PHE A 316 19.26 3.02 8.11
CA PHE A 316 18.56 4.07 7.40
C PHE A 316 18.52 5.39 8.17
N TYR A 317 18.45 6.47 7.40
CA TYR A 317 18.27 7.83 7.88
C TYR A 317 17.36 8.59 6.92
N SER A 318 16.32 9.20 7.47
CA SER A 318 15.32 9.98 6.76
C SER A 318 15.20 11.36 7.40
N PHE A 319 15.15 12.38 6.56
CA PHE A 319 14.83 13.75 6.93
C PHE A 319 13.90 14.34 5.87
N LYS A 320 12.68 14.67 6.28
CA LYS A 320 11.69 15.33 5.42
C LYS A 320 10.91 16.39 6.19
N LYS A 321 10.10 17.14 5.48
CA LYS A 321 9.05 17.96 6.07
C LYS A 321 7.70 17.27 5.84
N VAL A 322 6.78 17.44 6.77
CA VAL A 322 5.43 16.89 6.72
C VAL A 322 4.41 17.97 7.01
N ASP A 323 3.20 17.72 6.55
CA ASP A 323 2.07 18.63 6.72
C ASP A 323 1.47 18.45 8.11
N ALA A 324 1.15 19.56 8.75
CA ALA A 324 0.59 19.54 10.09
C ALA A 324 -0.30 20.75 10.33
N ASN A 325 -1.35 20.53 11.11
CA ASN A 325 -2.24 21.59 11.55
C ASN A 325 -1.59 22.36 12.71
N ILE A 326 -1.26 23.63 12.46
CA ILE A 326 -0.55 24.51 13.38
C ILE A 326 -1.50 25.01 14.49
N LEU A 327 -1.07 24.91 15.75
CA LEU A 327 -1.75 25.54 16.88
C LEU A 327 -1.09 26.86 17.30
N GLU A 328 0.24 26.85 17.39
CA GLU A 328 1.00 27.99 17.90
C GLU A 328 2.35 28.10 17.19
N THR A 329 2.72 29.33 16.87
CA THR A 329 4.01 29.70 16.29
C THR A 329 4.70 30.71 17.18
N ASP A 330 6.02 30.59 17.32
CA ASP A 330 6.81 31.62 17.98
C ASP A 330 6.71 32.94 17.20
N SER A 331 6.34 34.02 17.91
CA SER A 331 6.17 35.34 17.32
C SER A 331 7.47 35.99 16.84
N ILE A 332 8.63 35.50 17.31
CA ILE A 332 9.95 36.05 16.94
C ILE A 332 10.57 35.23 15.81
N SER A 333 10.69 33.90 15.98
CA SER A 333 11.35 33.03 15.01
C SER A 333 10.43 32.52 13.90
N ASN A 334 9.10 32.68 14.03
CA ASN A 334 8.08 32.04 13.20
C ASN A 334 8.21 30.51 13.14
N GLU A 335 8.88 29.88 14.12
CA GLU A 335 8.93 28.43 14.22
C GLU A 335 7.62 27.88 14.82
N VAL A 336 7.16 26.75 14.29
CA VAL A 336 5.97 26.06 14.79
C VAL A 336 6.34 25.35 16.08
N LEU A 337 5.72 25.74 17.19
CA LEU A 337 5.96 25.14 18.51
C LEU A 337 5.04 23.95 18.74
N PHE A 338 3.75 24.13 18.48
CA PHE A 338 2.71 23.15 18.77
C PHE A 338 1.85 22.84 17.55
N ILE A 339 1.56 21.55 17.35
CA ILE A 339 0.68 21.04 16.30
C ILE A 339 -0.42 20.16 16.87
N SER A 340 -1.61 20.19 16.28
CA SER A 340 -2.73 19.37 16.75
C SER A 340 -2.73 17.97 16.14
N SER A 341 -2.33 17.86 14.87
CA SER A 341 -2.29 16.60 14.12
C SER A 341 -1.37 16.69 12.90
N LEU A 342 -0.79 15.55 12.51
CA LEU A 342 -0.18 15.36 11.18
C LEU A 342 -1.29 15.14 10.14
N GLN A 343 -1.15 15.75 8.98
CA GLN A 343 -2.11 15.63 7.88
C GLN A 343 -1.66 14.54 6.90
N GLU A 344 -2.60 13.69 6.47
CA GLU A 344 -2.34 12.58 5.54
C GLU A 344 -3.06 12.76 4.18
N THR A 345 -3.68 13.92 3.93
CA THR A 345 -4.50 14.17 2.73
C THR A 345 -3.67 14.41 1.48
N GLY A 346 -2.49 15.06 1.61
CA GLY A 346 -1.62 15.40 0.48
C GLY A 346 -2.20 16.43 -0.50
N TYR A 347 -3.17 17.24 -0.07
CA TYR A 347 -3.80 18.26 -0.91
C TYR A 347 -3.36 19.66 -0.49
N HIS A 348 -3.03 20.53 -1.46
CA HIS A 348 -2.58 21.92 -1.25
C HIS A 348 -3.29 22.93 -2.17
N ARG A 349 -4.62 22.93 -2.12
CA ARG A 349 -5.49 23.67 -3.06
C ARG A 349 -6.02 24.97 -2.49
N THR A 350 -6.10 25.06 -1.16
CA THR A 350 -6.62 26.21 -0.40
C THR A 350 -5.51 26.90 0.40
N VAL A 351 -5.81 28.08 0.97
CA VAL A 351 -4.84 28.85 1.75
C VAL A 351 -4.37 28.08 2.98
N ASN A 352 -5.29 27.49 3.75
CA ASN A 352 -4.92 26.74 4.96
C ASN A 352 -4.12 25.48 4.64
N GLU A 353 -4.51 24.74 3.60
CA GLU A 353 -3.75 23.56 3.16
C GLU A 353 -2.29 23.95 2.78
N LEU A 354 -2.08 25.10 2.13
CA LEU A 354 -0.73 25.60 1.81
C LEU A 354 0.05 26.11 3.03
N LEU A 355 -0.63 26.69 4.02
CA LEU A 355 0.02 27.12 5.27
C LEU A 355 0.51 25.90 6.06
N ASP A 356 -0.32 24.85 6.13
CA ASP A 356 -0.02 23.59 6.83
C ASP A 356 1.04 22.75 6.09
N LYS A 357 1.22 22.96 4.78
CA LYS A 357 2.18 22.23 3.92
C LYS A 357 3.63 22.32 4.41
N ASN A 358 4.31 21.19 4.57
CA ASN A 358 5.73 21.08 4.88
C ASN A 358 6.16 21.97 6.07
N THR A 359 5.35 22.00 7.13
CA THR A 359 5.56 22.85 8.31
C THR A 359 6.50 22.21 9.32
N VAL A 360 6.35 20.91 9.56
CA VAL A 360 7.06 20.19 10.61
C VAL A 360 8.20 19.38 10.02
N LYS A 361 9.40 19.49 10.60
CA LYS A 361 10.54 18.64 10.23
C LYS A 361 10.35 17.26 10.87
N GLU A 362 10.46 16.19 10.11
CA GLU A 362 10.45 14.81 10.59
C GLU A 362 11.80 14.16 10.30
N THR A 363 12.43 13.66 11.36
CA THR A 363 13.67 12.87 11.28
C THR A 363 13.40 11.46 11.78
N VAL A 364 13.77 10.46 10.97
CA VAL A 364 13.61 9.05 11.34
C VAL A 364 14.90 8.32 11.04
N PHE A 365 15.47 7.65 12.03
CA PHE A 365 16.68 6.86 11.84
C PHE A 365 16.63 5.59 12.67
N GLY A 366 17.31 4.55 12.18
CA GLY A 366 17.28 3.26 12.84
C GLY A 366 17.92 2.16 12.03
N GLY A 367 17.63 0.93 12.44
CA GLY A 367 18.12 -0.25 11.77
C GLY A 367 17.28 -1.50 12.02
N HIS A 368 17.52 -2.49 11.18
CA HIS A 368 16.94 -3.81 11.25
C HIS A 368 18.05 -4.84 11.04
N LEU A 369 18.27 -5.70 12.03
CA LEU A 369 19.18 -6.83 11.93
C LEU A 369 18.36 -8.10 11.81
N SER A 370 18.62 -8.90 10.77
CA SER A 370 17.98 -10.19 10.59
C SER A 370 18.97 -11.31 10.39
N PHE A 371 18.62 -12.48 10.92
CA PHE A 371 19.27 -13.74 10.61
C PHE A 371 18.35 -14.54 9.70
N CYS A 372 18.84 -14.87 8.52
CA CYS A 372 18.13 -15.56 7.45
C CYS A 372 18.75 -16.94 7.22
N ASN A 373 17.96 -17.97 7.47
CA ASN A 373 18.22 -19.36 7.09
C ASN A 373 17.05 -19.90 6.27
N LYS A 374 17.21 -21.06 5.60
CA LYS A 374 16.16 -21.64 4.74
C LYS A 374 14.82 -21.84 5.45
N MET A 375 14.84 -22.24 6.73
CA MET A 375 13.64 -22.58 7.51
C MET A 375 13.35 -21.59 8.66
N LEU A 376 14.25 -20.64 8.92
CA LEU A 376 14.18 -19.73 10.06
C LEU A 376 14.62 -18.34 9.63
N LYS A 377 13.78 -17.35 9.89
CA LYS A 377 14.11 -15.94 9.82
C LYS A 377 13.71 -15.29 11.13
N ILE A 378 14.66 -14.61 11.76
CA ILE A 378 14.43 -13.80 12.96
C ILE A 378 15.00 -12.41 12.73
N GLY A 379 14.33 -11.39 13.24
CA GLY A 379 14.67 -10.00 13.02
C GLY A 379 14.48 -9.18 14.28
N ALA A 380 15.32 -8.16 14.43
CA ALA A 380 15.16 -7.12 15.44
C ALA A 380 15.20 -5.76 14.75
N THR A 381 14.20 -4.93 15.03
CA THR A 381 14.04 -3.59 14.46
C THR A 381 14.06 -2.55 15.57
N ALA A 382 14.79 -1.46 15.37
CA ALA A 382 14.82 -0.33 16.28
C ALA A 382 14.89 0.96 15.48
N PHE A 383 14.04 1.94 15.78
CA PHE A 383 14.12 3.26 15.18
C PHE A 383 13.57 4.34 16.10
N LYS A 384 14.08 5.55 15.91
CA LYS A 384 13.63 6.75 16.59
C LYS A 384 13.01 7.71 15.59
N THR A 385 11.86 8.26 15.95
CA THR A 385 11.22 9.37 15.25
C THR A 385 11.39 10.64 16.06
N MET A 386 11.73 11.74 15.40
CA MET A 386 11.82 13.08 15.98
C MET A 386 11.05 14.07 15.10
N LEU A 387 10.18 14.84 15.71
CA LEU A 387 9.42 15.93 15.11
C LEU A 387 10.04 17.25 15.55
N GLY A 388 10.11 18.22 14.64
CA GLY A 388 10.59 19.57 14.95
C GLY A 388 9.64 20.39 15.82
N SER A 389 8.41 19.92 16.00
CA SER A 389 7.34 20.58 16.77
C SER A 389 6.65 19.55 17.66
N GLU A 390 6.08 20.01 18.78
CA GLU A 390 5.40 19.13 19.73
C GLU A 390 3.97 18.83 19.30
N LEU A 391 3.62 17.54 19.19
CA LEU A 391 2.26 17.11 18.88
C LEU A 391 1.41 17.12 20.15
N SER A 392 0.51 18.10 20.24
CA SER A 392 -0.31 18.42 21.41
C SER A 392 -1.80 18.50 21.04
N SER A 393 -2.37 17.37 20.59
CA SER A 393 -3.80 17.27 20.29
C SER A 393 -4.67 17.52 21.54
N MET A 394 -5.81 18.19 21.40
CA MET A 394 -6.80 18.33 22.48
C MET A 394 -7.20 16.96 23.05
N ILE A 395 -7.28 16.87 24.38
CA ILE A 395 -7.50 15.61 25.08
C ILE A 395 -8.99 15.30 25.13
N TYR A 396 -9.38 14.23 24.45
CA TYR A 396 -10.69 13.59 24.57
C TYR A 396 -10.54 12.21 25.23
N PRO A 397 -11.60 11.66 25.83
CA PRO A 397 -11.55 10.33 26.43
C PRO A 397 -11.03 9.23 25.47
N TYR A 398 -11.39 9.28 24.19
CA TYR A 398 -11.00 8.28 23.20
C TYR A 398 -9.54 8.38 22.74
N ASN A 399 -8.94 9.58 22.72
CA ASN A 399 -7.56 9.78 22.24
C ASN A 399 -6.54 9.89 23.37
N LYS A 400 -6.94 9.62 24.62
CA LYS A 400 -6.10 9.75 25.83
C LYS A 400 -4.71 9.12 25.71
N PHE A 401 -4.61 7.99 24.99
CA PHE A 401 -3.38 7.20 24.87
C PHE A 401 -2.62 7.41 23.55
N TYR A 402 -3.10 8.30 22.67
CA TYR A 402 -2.41 8.58 21.42
C TYR A 402 -1.05 9.22 21.69
N PHE A 403 -0.15 9.07 20.73
CA PHE A 403 1.16 9.72 20.79
C PHE A 403 0.99 11.24 20.97
N ARG A 404 1.76 11.79 21.90
CA ARG A 404 1.90 13.23 22.17
C ARG A 404 3.36 13.48 22.52
N GLY A 405 3.88 14.63 22.12
CA GLY A 405 5.30 14.93 22.21
C GLY A 405 5.93 15.07 20.83
N ASN A 406 7.25 15.14 20.81
CA ASN A 406 8.06 15.35 19.62
C ASN A 406 9.01 14.18 19.32
N GLU A 407 9.17 13.21 20.22
CA GLU A 407 10.03 12.04 19.96
C GLU A 407 9.37 10.73 20.39
N ASN A 408 9.69 9.66 19.68
CA ASN A 408 9.28 8.31 20.05
C ASN A 408 10.32 7.30 19.58
N LEU A 409 10.67 6.38 20.48
CA LEU A 409 11.53 5.24 20.20
C LEU A 409 10.71 3.95 20.13
N ASN A 410 10.84 3.22 19.02
CA ASN A 410 10.14 1.96 18.78
C ASN A 410 11.15 0.82 18.60
N PHE A 411 10.88 -0.29 19.28
CA PHE A 411 11.67 -1.53 19.19
C PHE A 411 10.75 -2.70 18.92
N GLY A 412 11.18 -3.64 18.08
CA GLY A 412 10.45 -4.88 17.90
C GLY A 412 11.31 -6.05 17.47
N PHE A 413 10.74 -7.24 17.67
CA PHE A 413 11.33 -8.52 17.34
C PHE A 413 10.34 -9.30 16.49
N ASP A 414 10.79 -9.73 15.32
CA ASP A 414 10.01 -10.53 14.37
C ASP A 414 10.60 -11.92 14.20
N TYR A 415 9.73 -12.88 13.94
CA TYR A 415 10.11 -14.25 13.63
C TYR A 415 9.23 -14.84 12.53
N ASN A 416 9.82 -15.76 11.80
CA ASN A 416 9.18 -16.55 10.78
C ASN A 416 9.93 -17.89 10.67
N PHE A 417 9.26 -19.00 10.94
CA PHE A 417 9.88 -20.31 10.81
C PHE A 417 8.91 -21.36 10.27
N LEU A 418 9.45 -22.21 9.41
CA LEU A 418 8.73 -23.26 8.72
C LEU A 418 9.06 -24.61 9.36
N ILE A 419 8.04 -25.34 9.81
CA ILE A 419 8.17 -26.72 10.32
C ILE A 419 7.20 -27.59 9.55
N LYS A 420 7.74 -28.46 8.66
CA LYS A 420 6.94 -29.31 7.76
C LYS A 420 5.94 -28.46 6.97
N ASN A 421 4.64 -28.68 7.19
CA ASN A 421 3.55 -28.04 6.49
C ASN A 421 2.96 -26.85 7.27
N ILE A 422 3.66 -26.36 8.30
CA ILE A 422 3.21 -25.28 9.17
C ILE A 422 4.21 -24.13 9.12
N ASN A 423 3.71 -22.94 8.82
CA ASN A 423 4.49 -21.71 8.84
C ASN A 423 4.08 -20.83 10.02
N PHE A 424 4.96 -20.66 11.00
CA PHE A 424 4.72 -19.79 12.15
C PHE A 424 5.39 -18.44 11.91
N PHE A 425 4.67 -17.36 12.19
CA PHE A 425 5.17 -16.01 12.03
C PHE A 425 4.62 -15.09 13.13
N GLY A 426 5.33 -14.01 13.41
CA GLY A 426 4.88 -13.04 14.40
C GLY A 426 5.83 -11.89 14.58
N GLU A 427 5.36 -10.90 15.33
CA GLU A 427 6.12 -9.72 15.70
C GLU A 427 5.65 -9.21 17.06
N ILE A 428 6.60 -8.78 17.88
CA ILE A 428 6.37 -8.12 19.17
C ILE A 428 7.02 -6.76 19.07
N SER A 429 6.29 -5.70 19.41
CA SER A 429 6.80 -4.33 19.38
C SER A 429 6.51 -3.60 20.68
N ARG A 430 7.39 -2.66 21.03
CA ARG A 430 7.31 -1.81 22.22
C ARG A 430 7.67 -0.37 21.86
N SER A 431 6.84 0.57 22.30
CA SER A 431 7.09 2.01 22.22
C SER A 431 7.80 2.54 23.46
N GLU A 432 8.34 3.76 23.39
CA GLU A 432 9.13 4.39 24.44
C GLU A 432 8.39 4.47 25.79
N ASN A 433 7.10 4.77 25.73
CA ASN A 433 6.19 4.79 26.87
C ASN A 433 5.84 3.40 27.45
N ARG A 434 6.57 2.34 27.05
CA ARG A 434 6.39 0.93 27.45
C ARG A 434 5.11 0.27 26.95
N GLY A 435 4.30 0.94 26.13
CA GLY A 435 3.18 0.30 25.44
C GLY A 435 3.67 -0.83 24.54
N MET A 436 2.98 -1.96 24.53
CA MET A 436 3.35 -3.15 23.76
C MET A 436 2.27 -3.54 22.76
N ALA A 437 2.71 -4.13 21.65
CA ALA A 437 1.85 -4.74 20.64
C ALA A 437 2.41 -6.12 20.27
N TYR A 438 1.50 -7.09 20.14
CA TYR A 438 1.81 -8.47 19.81
C TYR A 438 0.95 -8.93 18.63
N LEU A 439 1.59 -9.56 17.63
CA LEU A 439 0.92 -10.28 16.56
C LEU A 439 1.62 -11.62 16.37
N SER A 440 0.86 -12.69 16.29
CA SER A 440 1.37 -14.03 16.00
C SER A 440 0.36 -14.80 15.19
N GLY A 441 0.83 -15.58 14.23
CA GLY A 441 0.00 -16.38 13.37
C GLY A 441 0.67 -17.65 12.90
N ALA A 442 -0.15 -18.52 12.35
CA ALA A 442 0.27 -19.78 11.76
C ALA A 442 -0.54 -20.06 10.49
N LEU A 443 0.15 -20.52 9.46
CA LEU A 443 -0.46 -21.06 8.24
C LEU A 443 -0.26 -22.58 8.24
N PHE A 444 -1.34 -23.33 8.14
CA PHE A 444 -1.33 -24.78 8.09
C PHE A 444 -1.74 -25.26 6.71
N SER A 445 -0.93 -26.13 6.13
CA SER A 445 -1.19 -26.76 4.85
C SER A 445 -1.50 -28.23 5.11
N LEU A 446 -2.74 -28.49 5.55
CA LEU A 446 -3.14 -29.81 6.03
C LEU A 446 -2.99 -30.87 4.93
N ASN A 447 -3.41 -30.54 3.71
CA ASN A 447 -3.18 -31.34 2.51
C ASN A 447 -3.25 -30.43 1.27
N GLN A 448 -3.12 -31.02 0.06
CA GLN A 448 -3.17 -30.27 -1.21
C GLN A 448 -4.50 -29.54 -1.47
N ARG A 449 -5.56 -29.85 -0.71
CA ARG A 449 -6.91 -29.28 -0.88
C ARG A 449 -7.35 -28.35 0.24
N ILE A 450 -6.73 -28.43 1.43
CA ILE A 450 -7.19 -27.72 2.62
C ILE A 450 -6.03 -26.96 3.24
N SER A 451 -6.22 -25.65 3.37
CA SER A 451 -5.32 -24.75 4.08
C SER A 451 -6.09 -24.03 5.19
N LEU A 452 -5.43 -23.79 6.31
CA LEU A 452 -5.93 -23.03 7.45
C LEU A 452 -4.98 -21.89 7.78
N SER A 453 -5.53 -20.78 8.27
CA SER A 453 -4.77 -19.63 8.71
C SER A 453 -5.31 -19.12 10.04
N ILE A 454 -4.41 -18.79 10.96
CA ILE A 454 -4.76 -18.30 12.30
C ILE A 454 -3.91 -17.07 12.58
N ILE A 455 -4.51 -15.98 13.07
CA ILE A 455 -3.78 -14.84 13.64
C ILE A 455 -4.40 -14.45 14.97
N PHE A 456 -3.56 -14.35 15.98
CA PHE A 456 -3.85 -13.68 17.23
C PHE A 456 -3.13 -12.33 17.29
N ARG A 457 -3.84 -11.30 17.77
CA ARG A 457 -3.29 -9.96 17.95
C ARG A 457 -3.74 -9.35 19.27
N ASP A 458 -2.83 -8.65 19.93
CA ASP A 458 -3.06 -7.87 21.16
C ASP A 458 -2.24 -6.58 21.12
N TYR A 459 -2.90 -5.47 20.82
CA TYR A 459 -2.34 -4.13 20.76
C TYR A 459 -2.81 -3.34 21.96
N GLN A 460 -1.89 -3.00 22.87
CA GLN A 460 -2.24 -2.21 24.03
C GLN A 460 -2.71 -0.81 23.63
N LYS A 461 -3.60 -0.23 24.43
CA LYS A 461 -4.15 1.11 24.17
C LYS A 461 -3.09 2.22 24.16
N ASN A 462 -2.01 2.04 24.93
CA ASN A 462 -0.88 2.96 25.03
C ASN A 462 0.29 2.61 24.09
N TYR A 463 0.16 1.62 23.20
CA TYR A 463 1.18 1.41 22.17
C TYR A 463 1.14 2.56 21.16
N GLN A 464 2.30 3.19 20.92
CA GLN A 464 2.43 4.39 20.11
C GLN A 464 3.46 4.17 19.01
N ASN A 465 3.03 4.24 17.75
CA ASN A 465 3.91 4.10 16.59
C ASN A 465 3.28 4.81 15.38
N LEU A 466 4.05 5.68 14.72
CA LEU A 466 3.61 6.42 13.53
C LEU A 466 3.80 5.62 12.23
N PHE A 467 4.65 4.59 12.24
CA PHE A 467 4.98 3.76 11.10
C PHE A 467 4.49 2.30 11.26
N SER A 468 3.58 2.03 12.19
CA SER A 468 2.93 0.72 12.29
C SER A 468 1.81 0.61 11.26
N ASN A 469 1.82 -0.47 10.49
CA ASN A 469 0.75 -0.80 9.58
C ASN A 469 0.63 -2.33 9.52
N ALA A 470 0.30 -2.97 10.64
CA ALA A 470 0.13 -4.43 10.79
C ALA A 470 -1.31 -4.88 10.52
N PHE A 471 -1.57 -6.20 10.57
CA PHE A 471 -2.94 -6.73 10.43
C PHE A 471 -3.84 -6.25 11.58
N SER A 472 -4.93 -5.56 11.28
CA SER A 472 -5.84 -4.97 12.26
C SER A 472 -7.23 -4.72 11.66
N GLU A 473 -8.20 -4.46 12.54
CA GLU A 473 -9.51 -3.93 12.17
C GLU A 473 -9.50 -2.40 12.07
N ASN A 474 -8.74 -1.71 12.93
CA ASN A 474 -8.57 -0.25 12.85
C ASN A 474 -7.40 0.13 11.92
N SER A 475 -7.42 1.36 11.40
CA SER A 475 -6.30 1.93 10.64
C SER A 475 -5.03 2.15 11.48
N LYS A 476 -5.16 2.32 12.81
CA LYS A 476 -4.04 2.42 13.75
C LYS A 476 -3.91 1.11 14.54
N ASN A 477 -2.69 0.59 14.67
CA ASN A 477 -2.40 -0.64 15.41
C ASN A 477 -2.32 -0.42 16.94
N LEU A 478 -3.39 0.08 17.54
CA LEU A 478 -3.49 0.30 19.00
C LEU A 478 -4.90 -0.04 19.50
N ASN A 479 -5.00 -0.36 20.79
CA ASN A 479 -6.28 -0.62 21.48
C ASN A 479 -7.11 -1.75 20.83
N GLU A 480 -6.51 -2.86 20.41
CA GLU A 480 -7.23 -3.91 19.70
C GLU A 480 -6.76 -5.29 20.16
N LYS A 481 -7.70 -6.18 20.50
CA LYS A 481 -7.41 -7.62 20.63
C LYS A 481 -8.27 -8.37 19.64
N GLY A 482 -7.72 -9.37 18.96
CA GLY A 482 -8.51 -10.15 18.02
C GLY A 482 -7.94 -11.51 17.69
N LEU A 483 -8.82 -12.37 17.20
CA LEU A 483 -8.52 -13.71 16.70
C LEU A 483 -9.16 -13.85 15.33
N TYR A 484 -8.31 -14.07 14.33
CA TYR A 484 -8.69 -14.38 12.97
C TYR A 484 -8.49 -15.87 12.71
N LEU A 485 -9.49 -16.50 12.10
CA LEU A 485 -9.46 -17.88 11.62
C LEU A 485 -9.92 -17.88 10.16
N GLY A 486 -9.04 -18.30 9.25
CA GLY A 486 -9.35 -18.46 7.83
C GLY A 486 -9.16 -19.90 7.38
N PHE A 487 -9.91 -20.32 6.37
CA PHE A 487 -9.69 -21.60 5.70
C PHE A 487 -10.04 -21.53 4.22
N THR A 488 -9.27 -22.27 3.42
CA THR A 488 -9.57 -22.50 2.01
C THR A 488 -9.63 -23.99 1.77
N ALA A 489 -10.70 -24.44 1.10
CA ALA A 489 -10.95 -25.83 0.76
C ALA A 489 -11.27 -25.97 -0.74
N LEU A 490 -10.44 -26.72 -1.46
CA LEU A 490 -10.69 -27.19 -2.82
C LEU A 490 -11.67 -28.38 -2.73
N LEU A 491 -12.97 -28.09 -2.74
CA LEU A 491 -14.04 -29.09 -2.61
C LEU A 491 -14.02 -30.07 -3.80
N THR A 492 -13.81 -29.54 -5.00
CA THR A 492 -13.57 -30.29 -6.24
C THR A 492 -12.53 -29.53 -7.08
N SER A 493 -12.06 -30.08 -8.20
CA SER A 493 -11.17 -29.34 -9.11
C SER A 493 -11.77 -28.05 -9.71
N LYS A 494 -13.09 -27.84 -9.53
CA LYS A 494 -13.86 -26.71 -10.07
C LYS A 494 -14.48 -25.82 -9.01
N LEU A 495 -14.39 -26.19 -7.73
CA LEU A 495 -15.05 -25.50 -6.62
C LEU A 495 -14.04 -25.21 -5.51
N ILE A 496 -13.84 -23.93 -5.21
CA ILE A 496 -12.98 -23.47 -4.11
C ILE A 496 -13.85 -22.72 -3.12
N LEU A 497 -13.85 -23.17 -1.87
CA LEU A 497 -14.52 -22.50 -0.76
C LEU A 497 -13.47 -21.79 0.09
N SER A 498 -13.58 -20.48 0.23
CA SER A 498 -12.74 -19.65 1.11
C SER A 498 -13.61 -18.97 2.15
N ALA A 499 -13.28 -19.10 3.42
CA ALA A 499 -14.05 -18.44 4.48
C ALA A 499 -13.15 -17.98 5.64
N TYR A 500 -13.58 -16.93 6.33
CA TYR A 500 -12.96 -16.49 7.57
C TYR A 500 -13.97 -16.05 8.62
N CYS A 501 -13.49 -16.08 9.86
CA CYS A 501 -14.11 -15.50 11.03
C CYS A 501 -13.04 -14.65 11.75
N ASP A 502 -13.32 -13.37 11.96
CA ASP A 502 -12.50 -12.46 12.74
C ASP A 502 -13.31 -11.93 13.92
N LYS A 503 -12.89 -12.23 15.14
CA LYS A 503 -13.48 -11.66 16.36
C LYS A 503 -12.50 -10.66 16.94
N PHE A 504 -12.95 -9.44 17.19
CA PHE A 504 -12.11 -8.38 17.70
C PHE A 504 -12.82 -7.59 18.80
N LYS A 505 -12.02 -6.99 19.69
CA LYS A 505 -12.48 -6.09 20.75
C LYS A 505 -11.54 -4.92 20.91
N PHE A 506 -12.10 -3.79 21.31
CA PHE A 506 -11.42 -2.55 21.61
C PHE A 506 -11.59 -2.26 23.11
N PRO A 507 -10.58 -2.57 23.94
CA PRO A 507 -10.67 -2.42 25.39
C PRO A 507 -10.87 -0.97 25.88
N TRP A 508 -10.62 0.01 25.02
CA TRP A 508 -10.79 1.44 25.28
C TRP A 508 -11.70 2.10 24.24
N LEU A 509 -12.17 3.29 24.59
CA LEU A 509 -13.01 4.19 23.80
C LEU A 509 -12.40 4.49 22.42
N LYS A 510 -13.24 4.73 21.42
CA LYS A 510 -12.83 5.12 20.06
C LYS A 510 -13.64 6.33 19.59
N TYR A 511 -13.18 6.95 18.50
CA TYR A 511 -13.97 7.97 17.83
C TYR A 511 -15.34 7.39 17.45
N ARG A 512 -16.43 8.09 17.81
CA ARG A 512 -17.83 7.64 17.66
C ARG A 512 -18.21 6.37 18.46
N THR A 513 -17.42 5.98 19.45
CA THR A 513 -17.74 4.85 20.34
C THR A 513 -17.35 5.14 21.79
N ASN A 514 -18.35 5.44 22.61
CA ASN A 514 -18.22 5.98 23.96
C ASN A 514 -18.14 4.88 25.05
N ALA A 515 -17.94 3.62 24.66
CA ALA A 515 -17.65 2.52 25.58
C ALA A 515 -16.67 1.51 24.94
N PRO A 516 -15.98 0.67 25.72
CA PRO A 516 -15.29 -0.50 25.19
C PRO A 516 -16.23 -1.31 24.31
N SER A 517 -15.77 -1.66 23.12
CA SER A 517 -16.62 -2.26 22.08
C SER A 517 -16.04 -3.57 21.58
N GLN A 518 -16.90 -4.39 20.99
CA GLN A 518 -16.51 -5.61 20.31
C GLN A 518 -17.21 -5.72 18.95
N GLY A 519 -16.70 -6.62 18.13
CA GLY A 519 -17.28 -6.92 16.84
C GLY A 519 -16.81 -8.26 16.30
N SER A 520 -17.49 -8.69 15.26
CA SER A 520 -17.14 -9.89 14.53
C SER A 520 -17.37 -9.66 13.04
N GLU A 521 -16.50 -10.24 12.24
CA GLU A 521 -16.63 -10.23 10.79
C GLU A 521 -16.51 -11.66 10.25
N TYR A 522 -17.41 -12.01 9.35
CA TYR A 522 -17.48 -13.29 8.70
C TYR A 522 -17.46 -13.07 7.18
N LEU A 523 -16.75 -13.93 6.47
CA LEU A 523 -16.82 -14.00 5.02
C LEU A 523 -16.85 -15.46 4.59
N ALA A 524 -17.66 -15.77 3.59
CA ALA A 524 -17.63 -17.02 2.85
C ALA A 524 -17.72 -16.71 1.36
N GLN A 525 -16.80 -17.26 0.58
CA GLN A 525 -16.75 -17.15 -0.87
C GLN A 525 -16.64 -18.54 -1.48
N LEU A 526 -17.52 -18.83 -2.45
CA LEU A 526 -17.46 -20.03 -3.27
C LEU A 526 -17.13 -19.62 -4.70
N ASP A 527 -15.91 -19.94 -5.14
CA ASP A 527 -15.46 -19.79 -6.52
C ASP A 527 -15.84 -21.04 -7.33
N VAL A 528 -16.42 -20.81 -8.50
CA VAL A 528 -17.03 -21.82 -9.36
C VAL A 528 -16.46 -21.69 -10.77
N ASN A 529 -15.59 -22.65 -11.13
CA ASN A 529 -14.89 -22.73 -12.41
C ASN A 529 -15.41 -23.93 -13.22
N LEU A 530 -16.70 -23.91 -13.60
CA LEU A 530 -17.35 -25.05 -14.27
C LEU A 530 -16.90 -25.23 -15.72
N LEU A 531 -16.65 -24.13 -16.42
CA LEU A 531 -16.26 -24.02 -17.83
C LEU A 531 -14.93 -23.26 -17.94
N GLU A 532 -14.09 -23.58 -18.92
CA GLU A 532 -12.78 -22.93 -19.08
C GLU A 532 -12.88 -21.42 -19.41
N ASN A 533 -14.00 -21.00 -20.00
CA ASN A 533 -14.25 -19.63 -20.44
C ASN A 533 -15.14 -18.83 -19.48
N THR A 534 -15.49 -19.40 -18.32
CA THR A 534 -16.44 -18.80 -17.38
C THR A 534 -15.96 -18.96 -15.94
N GLN A 535 -15.80 -17.83 -15.25
CA GLN A 535 -15.46 -17.76 -13.83
C GLN A 535 -16.63 -17.13 -13.08
N MET A 536 -17.12 -17.81 -12.05
CA MET A 536 -18.20 -17.32 -11.20
C MET A 536 -17.77 -17.35 -9.75
N TYR A 537 -18.27 -16.43 -8.94
CA TYR A 537 -18.19 -16.58 -7.50
C TYR A 537 -19.43 -16.04 -6.78
N PHE A 538 -19.73 -16.66 -5.65
CA PHE A 538 -20.72 -16.21 -4.68
C PHE A 538 -19.99 -15.79 -3.42
N ARG A 539 -20.23 -14.59 -2.91
CA ARG A 539 -19.63 -14.07 -1.69
C ARG A 539 -20.72 -13.59 -0.73
N PHE A 540 -20.61 -14.03 0.51
CA PHE A 540 -21.34 -13.50 1.65
C PHE A 540 -20.35 -12.88 2.62
N ARG A 541 -20.60 -11.64 3.06
CA ARG A 541 -19.86 -10.97 4.12
C ARG A 541 -20.84 -10.44 5.15
N GLU A 542 -20.57 -10.69 6.42
CA GLU A 542 -21.29 -10.11 7.54
C GLU A 542 -20.33 -9.41 8.48
N LYS A 543 -20.64 -8.17 8.82
CA LYS A 543 -19.88 -7.37 9.78
C LYS A 543 -20.81 -6.89 10.87
N ASN A 544 -20.54 -7.30 12.09
CA ASN A 544 -21.24 -6.85 13.29
C ASN A 544 -20.28 -6.02 14.14
N LYS A 545 -20.63 -4.78 14.41
CA LYS A 545 -19.82 -3.83 15.19
C LYS A 545 -20.70 -3.06 16.15
N GLN A 546 -20.16 -2.74 17.31
CA GLN A 546 -20.81 -1.81 18.23
C GLN A 546 -20.44 -0.36 17.91
N ILE A 547 -21.45 0.49 17.71
CA ILE A 547 -21.30 1.95 17.56
C ILE A 547 -22.26 2.66 18.52
N ASN A 548 -22.04 3.96 18.76
CA ASN A 548 -22.98 4.75 19.54
C ASN A 548 -24.36 4.78 18.88
N ASN A 549 -25.43 4.61 19.66
CA ASN A 549 -26.78 4.90 19.21
C ASN A 549 -26.86 6.39 18.79
N THR A 550 -27.50 6.65 17.66
CA THR A 550 -27.70 7.98 17.07
C THR A 550 -29.04 8.63 17.45
N ASP A 551 -29.86 7.98 18.27
CA ASP A 551 -31.14 8.49 18.75
C ASP A 551 -30.93 9.69 19.69
N GLU A 552 -31.34 10.86 19.23
CA GLU A 552 -31.20 12.14 19.95
C GLU A 552 -32.05 12.21 21.23
N THR A 553 -32.99 11.28 21.44
CA THR A 553 -33.83 11.20 22.64
C THR A 553 -33.11 10.62 23.85
N ASN A 554 -31.96 9.99 23.66
CA ASN A 554 -31.18 9.40 24.74
C ASN A 554 -30.18 10.41 25.30
N TYR A 555 -30.24 10.68 26.60
CA TYR A 555 -29.27 11.54 27.31
C TYR A 555 -27.84 10.95 27.34
N ILE A 556 -27.71 9.63 27.12
CA ILE A 556 -26.43 8.91 27.05
C ILE A 556 -26.43 8.06 25.78
N ASN A 557 -25.43 8.28 24.92
CA ASN A 557 -25.22 7.46 23.72
C ASN A 557 -24.59 6.13 24.12
N PHE A 558 -25.43 5.16 24.50
CA PHE A 558 -24.98 3.78 24.72
C PHE A 558 -24.63 3.12 23.37
N ILE A 559 -23.91 2.00 23.43
CA ILE A 559 -23.47 1.30 22.24
C ILE A 559 -24.51 0.26 21.79
N GLU A 560 -24.75 0.16 20.50
CA GLU A 560 -25.63 -0.82 19.87
C GLU A 560 -24.93 -1.58 18.76
N ASN A 561 -25.40 -2.81 18.52
CA ASN A 561 -24.91 -3.63 17.43
C ASN A 561 -25.41 -3.07 16.10
N THR A 562 -24.48 -2.88 15.19
CA THR A 562 -24.71 -2.55 13.80
C THR A 562 -24.26 -3.72 12.96
N LYS A 563 -25.22 -4.31 12.25
CA LYS A 563 -25.04 -5.46 11.39
C LYS A 563 -25.14 -5.02 9.93
N LYS A 564 -24.02 -5.16 9.21
CA LYS A 564 -23.94 -5.00 7.75
C LYS A 564 -23.78 -6.37 7.11
N GLN A 565 -24.70 -6.73 6.22
CA GLN A 565 -24.65 -7.95 5.43
C GLN A 565 -24.49 -7.58 3.96
N ASN A 566 -23.62 -8.29 3.26
CA ASN A 566 -23.34 -8.10 1.85
C ASN A 566 -23.37 -9.46 1.14
N PHE A 567 -24.19 -9.53 0.11
CA PHE A 567 -24.27 -10.67 -0.80
C PHE A 567 -23.84 -10.20 -2.17
N ARG A 568 -22.80 -10.82 -2.72
CA ARG A 568 -22.27 -10.50 -4.04
C ARG A 568 -22.22 -11.77 -4.89
N TYR A 569 -22.75 -11.67 -6.09
CA TYR A 569 -22.56 -12.65 -7.16
C TYR A 569 -21.84 -11.95 -8.32
N GLN A 570 -20.81 -12.59 -8.85
CA GLN A 570 -20.13 -12.11 -10.04
C GLN A 570 -19.89 -13.26 -11.00
N VAL A 571 -20.10 -12.98 -12.29
CA VAL A 571 -19.77 -13.89 -13.39
C VAL A 571 -19.00 -13.15 -14.48
N ASN A 572 -17.85 -13.70 -14.83
CA ASN A 572 -17.01 -13.26 -15.92
C ASN A 572 -17.00 -14.37 -16.97
N TYR A 573 -17.45 -14.10 -18.19
CA TYR A 573 -17.40 -15.08 -19.27
C TYR A 573 -16.97 -14.46 -20.59
N SER A 574 -16.16 -15.20 -21.36
CA SER A 574 -15.77 -14.81 -22.70
C SER A 574 -16.69 -15.46 -23.72
N ILE A 575 -17.53 -14.65 -24.38
CA ILE A 575 -18.34 -15.10 -25.53
C ILE A 575 -17.43 -15.42 -26.72
N SER A 576 -16.37 -14.63 -26.90
CA SER A 576 -15.32 -14.85 -27.89
C SER A 576 -13.99 -14.28 -27.38
N PRO A 577 -12.86 -14.54 -28.06
CA PRO A 577 -11.56 -13.94 -27.68
C PRO A 577 -11.57 -12.40 -27.62
N SER A 578 -12.49 -11.76 -28.35
CA SER A 578 -12.63 -10.30 -28.40
C SER A 578 -13.63 -9.75 -27.39
N PHE A 579 -14.65 -10.52 -27.02
CA PHE A 579 -15.77 -10.08 -26.18
C PHE A 579 -15.83 -10.85 -24.86
N ILE A 580 -15.59 -10.12 -23.76
CA ILE A 580 -15.73 -10.61 -22.39
C ILE A 580 -16.83 -9.81 -21.72
N LEU A 581 -17.80 -10.50 -21.13
CA LEU A 581 -18.84 -9.88 -20.32
C LEU A 581 -18.56 -10.13 -18.85
N LYS A 582 -18.73 -9.09 -18.05
CA LYS A 582 -18.62 -9.11 -16.60
C LYS A 582 -19.91 -8.58 -16.01
N ASN A 583 -20.59 -9.41 -15.24
CA ASN A 583 -21.84 -9.05 -14.59
C ASN A 583 -21.65 -9.24 -13.09
N ARG A 584 -22.06 -8.22 -12.32
CA ARG A 584 -22.00 -8.22 -10.86
C ARG A 584 -23.35 -7.80 -10.31
N ILE A 585 -23.86 -8.57 -9.36
CA ILE A 585 -25.07 -8.26 -8.60
C ILE A 585 -24.67 -8.20 -7.14
N GLU A 586 -25.07 -7.14 -6.45
CA GLU A 586 -24.73 -6.90 -5.06
C GLU A 586 -25.94 -6.42 -4.28
N TYR A 587 -26.18 -7.05 -3.14
CA TYR A 587 -27.21 -6.69 -2.19
C TYR A 587 -26.56 -6.42 -0.85
N THR A 588 -26.76 -5.21 -0.33
CA THR A 588 -26.27 -4.81 0.99
C THR A 588 -27.46 -4.48 1.89
N SER A 589 -27.51 -5.11 3.06
CA SER A 589 -28.45 -4.79 4.13
C SER A 589 -27.68 -4.22 5.32
N TYR A 590 -28.23 -3.16 5.91
CA TYR A 590 -27.68 -2.48 7.06
C TYR A 590 -28.77 -2.34 8.12
N LYS A 591 -28.52 -2.90 9.30
CA LYS A 591 -29.43 -2.84 10.45
C LYS A 591 -28.66 -2.34 11.67
N THR A 592 -29.19 -1.29 12.30
CA THR A 592 -28.73 -0.81 13.61
C THR A 592 -29.77 -1.23 14.65
N GLY A 593 -29.32 -1.73 15.80
CA GLY A 593 -30.21 -2.20 16.87
C GLY A 593 -30.74 -3.62 16.64
N ASN A 594 -31.59 -4.07 17.56
CA ASN A 594 -32.09 -5.45 17.59
C ASN A 594 -33.13 -5.78 16.51
#